data_AF-A0A9E0MU61-F1
#
_entry.id   AF-A0A9E0MU61-F1
#
_cell.length_a   1.000
_cell.length_b   1.000
_cell.length_c   1.000
_cell.angle_alpha   90.00
_cell.angle_beta   90.00
_cell.angle_gamma   90.00
#
_symmetry.space_group_name_H-M   'P 1'
#
loop_
_entity.id
_entity.type
_entity.pdbx_description
1 polymer ?
#
loop_
_entity_poly.entity_id
_entity_poly.type
_entity_poly.pdbx_seq_one_letter_code
_entity_poly.pdbx_strand_id
1 'polypeptide(L)'
;MDPGPRTKDRRMVQLGPSGFTLHDSVFFPLAVNYIASARWEGGQLWFGPAADYRNSRAEHYCPKDTASARFRADMEMIRDLGFNTVRIVGIWSDLDRDDTKDSLGLSAANLPGRDTLLLFASEASWPPYLQALEELFTICAESGLMVIPLTTIPVDMPETDPYLARYLDHFRNDTNILAFDLFNEPLYFDRLERPKQVAIRTVAR
;
A
#
# COMPACT_ATOMS: atom_id res chain seq x y z
N MET A 1 -6.21 -26.78 14.27
CA MET A 1 -7.46 -27.08 13.52
C MET A 1 -7.13 -26.89 12.06
N ASP A 2 -7.39 -27.90 11.24
CA ASP A 2 -7.22 -27.80 9.79
C ASP A 2 -8.39 -26.94 9.25
N PRO A 3 -8.15 -25.75 8.69
CA PRO A 3 -9.20 -24.99 8.07
C PRO A 3 -9.59 -25.78 6.82
N GLY A 4 -10.74 -26.46 6.87
CA GLY A 4 -11.25 -27.27 5.75
C GLY A 4 -11.23 -26.51 4.41
N PRO A 5 -11.40 -27.21 3.28
CA PRO A 5 -11.20 -26.65 1.95
C PRO A 5 -11.98 -25.33 1.79
N ARG A 6 -11.25 -24.22 1.69
CA ARG A 6 -11.86 -22.89 1.49
C ARG A 6 -12.57 -22.89 0.15
N THR A 7 -13.86 -22.63 0.16
CA THR A 7 -14.62 -22.39 -1.07
C THR A 7 -14.05 -21.17 -1.77
N LYS A 8 -13.68 -21.36 -3.03
CA LYS A 8 -13.10 -20.32 -3.88
C LYS A 8 -14.14 -19.21 -4.14
N ASP A 9 -13.91 -18.01 -3.63
CA ASP A 9 -14.71 -16.84 -4.01
C ASP A 9 -14.36 -16.44 -5.44
N ARG A 10 -15.35 -16.53 -6.35
CA ARG A 10 -15.19 -16.24 -7.78
C ARG A 10 -15.03 -14.75 -8.07
N ARG A 11 -15.22 -13.89 -7.07
CA ARG A 11 -15.00 -12.44 -7.15
C ARG A 11 -13.54 -12.04 -6.91
N MET A 12 -12.73 -12.95 -6.36
CA MET A 12 -11.29 -12.75 -6.22
C MET A 12 -10.56 -13.27 -7.44
N VAL A 13 -9.42 -12.64 -7.75
CA VAL A 13 -8.51 -13.19 -8.75
C VAL A 13 -7.84 -14.45 -8.21
N GLN A 14 -7.76 -15.48 -9.04
CA GLN A 14 -7.22 -16.79 -8.67
C GLN A 14 -6.06 -17.16 -9.58
N LEU A 15 -5.06 -17.85 -9.03
CA LEU A 15 -4.05 -18.51 -9.83
C LEU A 15 -4.57 -19.86 -10.33
N GLY A 16 -4.73 -19.99 -11.64
CA GLY A 16 -5.06 -21.22 -12.35
C GLY A 16 -3.84 -21.82 -13.06
N PRO A 17 -4.00 -22.97 -13.73
CA PRO A 17 -2.90 -23.66 -14.43
C PRO A 17 -2.25 -22.83 -15.56
N SER A 18 -3.00 -21.91 -16.15
CA SER A 18 -2.60 -21.11 -17.32
C SER A 18 -2.48 -19.62 -17.05
N GLY A 19 -2.54 -19.19 -15.78
CA GLY A 19 -2.45 -17.78 -15.38
C GLY A 19 -3.54 -17.36 -14.41
N PHE A 20 -3.80 -16.06 -14.34
CA PHE A 20 -4.82 -15.50 -13.46
C PHE A 20 -6.22 -15.65 -14.05
N THR A 21 -7.21 -15.88 -13.19
CA THR A 21 -8.63 -15.92 -13.58
C THR A 21 -9.47 -15.02 -12.66
N LEU A 22 -10.47 -14.37 -13.24
CA LEU A 22 -11.48 -13.56 -12.54
C LEU A 22 -12.84 -13.86 -13.17
N HIS A 23 -13.85 -14.20 -12.35
CA HIS A 23 -15.18 -14.58 -12.86
C HIS A 23 -15.15 -15.63 -13.99
N ASP A 24 -14.31 -16.68 -13.82
CA ASP A 24 -14.10 -17.76 -14.81
C ASP A 24 -13.49 -17.33 -16.15
N SER A 25 -13.09 -16.07 -16.29
CA SER A 25 -12.40 -15.53 -17.46
C SER A 25 -10.91 -15.36 -17.18
N VAL A 26 -10.09 -15.40 -18.23
CA VAL A 26 -8.66 -15.09 -18.13
C VAL A 26 -8.52 -13.63 -17.70
N PHE A 27 -7.70 -13.40 -16.67
CA PHE A 27 -7.35 -12.07 -16.19
C PHE A 27 -5.86 -11.83 -16.47
N PHE A 28 -5.54 -10.67 -17.02
CA PHE A 28 -4.16 -10.25 -17.22
C PHE A 28 -3.99 -8.89 -16.53
N PRO A 29 -3.22 -8.80 -15.43
CA PRO A 29 -3.03 -7.53 -14.74
C PRO A 29 -2.19 -6.59 -15.61
N LEU A 30 -2.84 -5.57 -16.17
CA LEU A 30 -2.16 -4.42 -16.74
C LEU A 30 -2.09 -3.36 -15.64
N ALA A 31 -0.94 -3.31 -14.98
CA ALA A 31 -0.74 -2.55 -13.76
C ALA A 31 0.10 -1.29 -13.96
N VAL A 32 -0.22 -0.24 -13.21
CA VAL A 32 0.60 0.98 -13.08
C VAL A 32 0.94 1.23 -11.61
N ASN A 33 2.14 1.72 -11.34
CA ASN A 33 2.49 2.20 -10.00
C ASN A 33 1.87 3.57 -9.75
N TYR A 34 1.25 3.74 -8.58
CA TYR A 34 0.70 5.01 -8.13
C TYR A 34 1.13 5.27 -6.69
N ILE A 35 1.75 6.42 -6.45
CA ILE A 35 2.23 6.82 -5.13
C ILE A 35 1.11 7.59 -4.45
N ALA A 36 0.72 7.14 -3.27
CA ALA A 36 -0.21 7.80 -2.38
C ALA A 36 0.51 8.29 -1.13
N SER A 37 0.10 9.42 -0.58
CA SER A 37 0.67 9.95 0.67
C SER A 37 -0.41 10.16 1.72
N ALA A 38 -0.05 9.88 2.97
CA ALA A 38 -0.89 10.09 4.13
C ALA A 38 -1.04 11.58 4.46
N ARG A 39 -2.23 11.96 4.92
CA ARG A 39 -2.58 13.31 5.37
C ARG A 39 -3.39 13.24 6.65
N TRP A 40 -3.17 14.22 7.53
CA TRP A 40 -3.84 14.27 8.83
C TRP A 40 -4.34 15.68 9.15
N GLU A 41 -5.63 15.80 9.43
CA GLU A 41 -6.25 17.03 9.95
C GLU A 41 -7.42 16.68 10.86
N GLY A 42 -7.59 17.42 11.95
CA GLY A 42 -8.81 17.36 12.75
C GLY A 42 -9.13 15.98 13.34
N GLY A 43 -8.12 15.12 13.54
CA GLY A 43 -8.31 13.75 14.02
C GLY A 43 -8.62 12.73 12.92
N GLN A 44 -8.56 13.13 11.64
CA GLN A 44 -8.86 12.28 10.49
C GLN A 44 -7.60 12.03 9.69
N LEU A 45 -7.40 10.75 9.34
CA LEU A 45 -6.38 10.30 8.40
C LEU A 45 -7.04 10.03 7.05
N TRP A 46 -6.37 10.39 5.96
CA TRP A 46 -6.75 9.95 4.62
C TRP A 46 -5.52 9.83 3.73
N PHE A 47 -5.68 9.08 2.63
CA PHE A 47 -4.69 8.98 1.56
C PHE A 47 -5.19 9.71 0.32
N GLY A 48 -4.25 10.17 -0.50
CA GLY A 48 -4.53 10.78 -1.78
C GLY A 48 -3.26 10.84 -2.63
N PRO A 49 -3.29 11.52 -3.79
CA PRO A 49 -2.14 11.62 -4.69
C PRO A 49 -0.91 12.07 -3.92
N ALA A 50 0.25 11.50 -4.21
CA ALA A 50 1.47 11.92 -3.55
C ALA A 50 1.76 13.40 -3.78
N ALA A 51 2.41 14.00 -2.79
CA ALA A 51 2.74 15.42 -2.80
C ALA A 51 3.66 15.80 -3.98
N ASP A 52 4.57 14.91 -4.32
CA ASP A 52 5.60 15.06 -5.36
C ASP A 52 5.07 15.03 -6.80
N TYR A 53 3.85 14.54 -7.02
CA TYR A 53 3.19 14.60 -8.33
C TYR A 53 2.93 16.02 -8.80
N ARG A 54 3.02 17.03 -7.92
CA ARG A 54 2.70 18.42 -8.27
C ARG A 54 3.73 19.42 -7.74
N ASN A 55 4.01 20.43 -8.56
CA ASN A 55 5.06 21.42 -8.33
C ASN A 55 4.70 22.54 -7.34
N SER A 56 3.56 22.46 -6.62
CA SER A 56 3.13 23.53 -5.72
C SER A 56 2.92 23.07 -4.28
N ARG A 57 3.51 23.82 -3.34
CA ARG A 57 3.33 23.59 -1.90
C ARG A 57 1.87 23.64 -1.46
N ALA A 58 1.05 24.47 -2.11
CA ALA A 58 -0.38 24.57 -1.82
C ALA A 58 -1.14 23.28 -2.14
N GLU A 59 -0.63 22.43 -3.05
CA GLU A 59 -1.25 21.16 -3.40
C GLU A 59 -0.85 20.01 -2.47
N HIS A 60 0.23 20.16 -1.71
CA HIS A 60 0.60 19.20 -0.65
C HIS A 60 -0.42 19.24 0.50
N TYR A 61 -0.99 20.42 0.74
CA TYR A 61 -1.90 20.72 1.83
C TYR A 61 -3.32 20.87 1.29
N CYS A 62 -3.93 19.72 0.98
CA CYS A 62 -5.24 19.62 0.36
C CYS A 62 -6.26 18.95 1.31
N PRO A 63 -7.46 19.53 1.51
CA PRO A 63 -8.52 18.91 2.30
C PRO A 63 -8.92 17.53 1.77
N LYS A 64 -9.44 16.66 2.65
CA LYS A 64 -9.86 15.28 2.36
C LYS A 64 -10.66 15.16 1.06
N ASP A 65 -11.78 15.87 0.97
CA ASP A 65 -12.68 15.77 -0.19
C ASP A 65 -11.99 16.11 -1.51
N THR A 66 -11.09 17.11 -1.51
CA THR A 66 -10.35 17.49 -2.71
C THR A 66 -9.26 16.47 -3.04
N ALA A 67 -8.59 15.88 -2.04
CA ALA A 67 -7.62 14.81 -2.25
C ALA A 67 -8.29 13.54 -2.80
N SER A 68 -9.44 13.16 -2.25
CA SER A 68 -10.25 12.02 -2.71
C SER A 68 -10.79 12.23 -4.12
N ALA A 69 -11.30 13.43 -4.44
CA ALA A 69 -11.77 13.76 -5.78
C ALA A 69 -10.65 13.68 -6.83
N ARG A 70 -9.44 14.14 -6.48
CA ARG A 70 -8.26 14.03 -7.35
C ARG A 70 -7.82 12.59 -7.54
N PHE A 71 -7.73 11.82 -6.44
CA PHE A 71 -7.38 10.40 -6.50
C PHE A 71 -8.36 9.64 -7.41
N ARG A 72 -9.67 9.91 -7.26
CA ARG A 72 -10.71 9.34 -8.13
C ARG A 72 -10.51 9.69 -9.59
N ALA A 73 -10.27 10.96 -9.90
CA ALA A 73 -10.01 11.39 -11.29
C ALA A 73 -8.78 10.69 -11.88
N ASP A 74 -7.72 10.50 -11.09
CA ASP A 74 -6.52 9.76 -11.53
C ASP A 74 -6.84 8.28 -11.78
N MET A 75 -7.63 7.62 -10.92
CA MET A 75 -8.04 6.22 -11.11
C MET A 75 -8.93 6.04 -12.34
N GLU A 76 -9.87 6.94 -12.57
CA GLU A 76 -10.71 6.97 -13.78
C GLU A 76 -9.86 7.14 -15.03
N MET A 77 -8.89 8.05 -15.02
CA MET A 77 -7.95 8.24 -16.12
C MET A 77 -7.10 6.99 -16.36
N ILE A 78 -6.58 6.35 -15.30
CA ILE A 78 -5.79 5.10 -15.40
C ILE A 78 -6.63 4.00 -16.07
N ARG A 79 -7.89 3.84 -15.66
CA ARG A 79 -8.83 2.91 -16.32
C ARG A 79 -9.01 3.27 -17.79
N ASP A 80 -9.24 4.54 -18.10
CA ASP A 80 -9.51 5.00 -19.47
C ASP A 80 -8.29 4.82 -20.41
N LEU A 81 -7.08 4.80 -19.85
CA LEU A 81 -5.84 4.43 -20.57
C LEU A 81 -5.70 2.91 -20.81
N GLY A 82 -6.62 2.10 -20.29
CA GLY A 82 -6.69 0.66 -20.51
C GLY A 82 -6.09 -0.20 -19.38
N PHE A 83 -5.55 0.41 -18.32
CA PHE A 83 -5.10 -0.34 -17.14
C PHE A 83 -6.30 -0.90 -16.38
N ASN A 84 -6.12 -2.07 -15.75
CA ASN A 84 -7.17 -2.73 -14.94
C ASN A 84 -6.71 -2.98 -13.49
N THR A 85 -5.49 -2.59 -13.18
CA THR A 85 -4.85 -2.83 -11.89
C THR A 85 -4.01 -1.60 -11.53
N VAL A 86 -3.98 -1.23 -10.25
CA VAL A 86 -3.09 -0.21 -9.72
C VAL A 86 -2.27 -0.79 -8.57
N ARG A 87 -0.95 -0.58 -8.61
CA ARG A 87 -0.06 -0.87 -7.49
C ARG A 87 0.11 0.39 -6.66
N ILE A 88 -0.46 0.40 -5.47
CA ILE A 88 -0.44 1.56 -4.57
C ILE A 88 0.82 1.48 -3.69
N VAL A 89 1.62 2.53 -3.76
CA VAL A 89 2.87 2.73 -3.00
C VAL A 89 2.69 3.91 -2.04
N GLY A 90 3.46 3.98 -0.94
CA GLY A 90 3.40 5.10 0.02
C GLY A 90 2.45 4.90 1.20
N ILE A 91 1.56 3.90 1.16
CA ILE A 91 0.60 3.64 2.25
C ILE A 91 1.24 3.00 3.50
N TRP A 92 2.43 2.41 3.34
CA TRP A 92 3.20 1.75 4.39
C TRP A 92 4.71 2.02 4.29
N SER A 93 5.22 2.38 3.11
CA SER A 93 6.65 2.69 2.94
C SER A 93 7.10 3.95 3.68
N ASP A 94 6.15 4.78 4.10
CA ASP A 94 6.40 5.99 4.89
C ASP A 94 6.33 5.71 6.40
N LEU A 95 6.32 4.43 6.80
CA LEU A 95 6.52 4.05 8.19
C LEU A 95 7.98 4.25 8.57
N ASP A 96 8.23 5.18 9.48
CA ASP A 96 9.54 5.46 10.03
C ASP A 96 9.64 4.89 11.46
N ARG A 97 10.85 4.50 11.86
CA ARG A 97 11.11 4.09 13.24
C ARG A 97 11.34 5.35 14.07
N ASP A 98 10.51 5.55 15.09
CA ASP A 98 10.82 6.50 16.14
C ASP A 98 11.81 5.84 17.11
N ASP A 99 13.11 6.09 16.89
CA ASP A 99 14.21 5.59 17.73
C ASP A 99 14.06 6.00 19.21
N THR A 100 13.30 7.06 19.51
CA THR A 100 13.10 7.53 20.89
C THR A 100 12.01 6.79 21.63
N LYS A 101 11.06 6.20 20.90
CA LYS A 101 9.87 5.51 21.46
C LYS A 101 9.81 4.03 21.13
N ASP A 102 10.79 3.53 20.37
CA ASP A 102 10.86 2.16 19.90
C ASP A 102 9.54 1.72 19.22
N SER A 103 9.02 2.60 18.36
CA SER A 103 7.71 2.43 17.73
C SER A 103 7.71 2.87 16.28
N LEU A 104 6.90 2.22 15.46
CA LEU A 104 6.64 2.70 14.10
C LEU A 104 5.69 3.89 14.10
N GLY A 105 5.94 4.85 13.21
CA GLY A 105 5.03 5.94 12.95
C GLY A 105 4.85 6.20 11.45
N LEU A 106 3.63 6.57 11.05
CA LEU A 106 3.34 7.03 9.70
C LEU A 106 3.55 8.55 9.64
N SER A 107 4.41 9.00 8.73
CA SER A 107 4.49 10.42 8.40
C SER A 107 3.25 10.85 7.62
N ALA A 108 2.54 11.86 8.10
CA ALA A 108 1.35 12.40 7.46
C ALA A 108 1.44 13.92 7.36
N ALA A 109 1.19 14.46 6.17
CA ALA A 109 1.20 15.90 5.94
C ALA A 109 -0.01 16.57 6.62
N ASN A 110 0.21 17.67 7.35
CA ASN A 110 -0.85 18.49 7.97
C ASN A 110 -0.93 19.88 7.33
N LEU A 111 -2.14 20.45 7.28
CA LEU A 111 -2.50 21.67 6.55
C LEU A 111 -1.76 22.99 6.94
N PRO A 112 -1.00 23.13 8.05
CA PRO A 112 -0.09 24.27 8.22
C PRO A 112 1.36 23.99 7.79
N GLY A 113 1.63 22.87 7.10
CA GLY A 113 2.99 22.52 6.66
C GLY A 113 3.88 21.88 7.71
N ARG A 114 3.27 21.26 8.72
CA ARG A 114 3.98 20.49 9.74
C ARG A 114 3.65 19.02 9.57
N ASP A 115 4.63 18.23 9.19
CA ASP A 115 4.46 16.79 9.15
C ASP A 115 4.14 16.29 10.55
N THR A 116 3.16 15.40 10.66
CA THR A 116 2.73 14.76 11.89
C THR A 116 3.13 13.29 11.82
N LEU A 117 3.69 12.76 12.90
CA LEU A 117 4.00 11.34 13.01
C LEU A 117 2.87 10.64 13.78
N LEU A 118 2.12 9.78 13.08
CA LEU A 118 1.08 8.95 13.68
C LEU A 118 1.70 7.65 14.18
N LEU A 119 1.91 7.55 15.49
CA LEU A 119 2.55 6.38 16.11
C LEU A 119 1.58 5.19 16.20
N PHE A 120 2.02 4.03 15.75
CA PHE A 120 1.30 2.75 15.88
C PHE A 120 1.56 2.03 17.21
N ALA A 121 2.17 2.72 18.17
CA ALA A 121 2.39 2.23 19.53
C ALA A 121 1.08 1.93 20.29
N SER A 122 -0.07 2.42 19.81
CA SER A 122 -1.38 2.29 20.45
C SER A 122 -2.39 1.61 19.53
N GLU A 123 -3.19 0.71 20.10
CA GLU A 123 -4.39 0.14 19.47
C GLU A 123 -5.34 1.22 18.92
N ALA A 124 -5.37 2.40 19.53
CA ALA A 124 -6.23 3.50 19.10
C ALA A 124 -5.88 4.09 17.72
N SER A 125 -4.63 3.91 17.26
CA SER A 125 -4.17 4.46 15.97
C SER A 125 -4.60 3.60 14.78
N TRP A 126 -4.99 2.34 15.01
CA TRP A 126 -5.30 1.38 13.95
C TRP A 126 -6.63 1.62 13.24
N PRO A 127 -7.75 1.86 13.94
CA PRO A 127 -9.03 2.05 13.26
C PRO A 127 -9.01 3.22 12.25
N PRO A 128 -8.49 4.42 12.57
CA PRO A 128 -8.39 5.51 11.59
C PRO A 128 -7.50 5.17 10.38
N TYR A 129 -6.44 4.40 10.60
CA TYR A 129 -5.54 3.95 9.52
C TYR A 129 -6.21 2.96 8.57
N LEU A 130 -6.84 1.92 9.11
CA LEU A 130 -7.56 0.92 8.30
C LEU A 130 -8.73 1.55 7.56
N GLN A 131 -9.47 2.46 8.20
CA GLN A 131 -10.54 3.23 7.54
C GLN A 131 -10.01 4.09 6.38
N ALA A 132 -8.87 4.77 6.56
CA ALA A 132 -8.27 5.57 5.49
C ALA A 132 -7.85 4.72 4.28
N LEU A 133 -7.40 3.48 4.51
CA LEU A 133 -7.08 2.52 3.45
C LEU A 133 -8.34 1.96 2.78
N GLU A 134 -9.39 1.66 3.54
CA GLU A 134 -10.69 1.24 2.99
C GLU A 134 -11.26 2.30 2.03
N GLU A 135 -11.20 3.58 2.41
CA GLU A 135 -11.65 4.68 1.56
C GLU A 135 -10.83 4.75 0.26
N LEU A 136 -9.51 4.56 0.35
CA LEU A 136 -8.62 4.52 -0.80
C LEU A 136 -8.95 3.35 -1.74
N PHE A 137 -9.09 2.14 -1.20
CA PHE A 137 -9.38 0.94 -2.00
C PHE A 137 -10.80 0.96 -2.58
N THR A 138 -11.75 1.58 -1.88
CA THR A 138 -13.10 1.82 -2.39
C THR A 138 -13.07 2.68 -3.64
N ILE A 139 -12.28 3.76 -3.67
CA ILE A 139 -12.15 4.59 -4.88
C ILE A 139 -11.58 3.79 -6.06
N CYS A 140 -10.58 2.93 -5.82
CA CYS A 140 -10.05 2.04 -6.86
C CYS A 140 -11.13 1.06 -7.36
N ALA A 141 -11.87 0.43 -6.46
CA ALA A 141 -12.94 -0.51 -6.78
C ALA A 141 -14.06 0.13 -7.60
N GLU A 142 -14.53 1.32 -7.18
CA GLU A 142 -15.53 2.12 -7.90
C GLU A 142 -15.05 2.56 -9.28
N SER A 143 -13.74 2.72 -9.44
CA SER A 143 -13.11 3.01 -10.74
C SER A 143 -12.89 1.77 -11.60
N GLY A 144 -13.23 0.57 -11.10
CA GLY A 144 -13.06 -0.69 -11.81
C GLY A 144 -11.62 -1.21 -11.85
N LEU A 145 -10.76 -0.78 -10.92
CA LEU A 145 -9.36 -1.17 -10.82
C LEU A 145 -9.13 -2.13 -9.65
N MET A 146 -8.47 -3.26 -9.93
CA MET A 146 -7.91 -4.12 -8.90
C MET A 146 -6.72 -3.42 -8.23
N VAL A 147 -6.47 -3.71 -6.95
CA VAL A 147 -5.40 -3.06 -6.18
C VAL A 147 -4.32 -4.05 -5.75
N ILE A 148 -3.07 -3.65 -5.89
CA ILE A 148 -1.91 -4.28 -5.25
C ILE A 148 -1.34 -3.28 -4.23
N PRO A 149 -1.69 -3.37 -2.94
CA PRO A 149 -1.06 -2.53 -1.93
C PRO A 149 0.37 -2.99 -1.62
N LEU A 150 1.33 -2.07 -1.74
CA LEU A 150 2.67 -2.27 -1.23
C LEU A 150 2.70 -2.00 0.28
N THR A 151 2.99 -3.04 1.04
CA THR A 151 3.01 -3.11 2.50
C THR A 151 4.43 -3.47 2.94
N THR A 152 5.36 -2.52 2.82
CA THR A 152 6.78 -2.79 3.11
C THR A 152 6.98 -3.08 4.59
N ILE A 153 7.40 -4.31 4.90
CA ILE A 153 7.72 -4.71 6.26
C ILE A 153 9.24 -4.69 6.42
N PRO A 154 9.79 -3.93 7.38
CA PRO A 154 11.19 -4.05 7.75
C PRO A 154 11.45 -5.47 8.27
N VAL A 155 12.24 -6.28 7.53
CA VAL A 155 12.52 -7.68 7.89
C VAL A 155 13.28 -7.80 9.24
N ASP A 156 13.76 -6.69 9.81
CA ASP A 156 14.59 -6.57 11.03
C ASP A 156 13.76 -6.10 12.22
N MET A 157 12.46 -5.95 12.02
CA MET A 157 11.53 -5.53 13.05
C MET A 157 10.44 -6.60 13.23
N PRO A 158 10.74 -7.74 13.90
CA PRO A 158 9.75 -8.77 14.18
C PRO A 158 8.50 -8.25 14.91
N GLU A 159 8.63 -7.14 15.64
CA GLU A 159 7.54 -6.41 16.27
C GLU A 159 6.47 -5.90 15.29
N THR A 160 6.75 -5.93 13.98
CA THR A 160 5.82 -5.54 12.91
C THR A 160 4.97 -6.69 12.39
N ASP A 161 5.28 -7.95 12.73
CA ASP A 161 4.48 -9.11 12.34
C ASP A 161 3.01 -9.01 12.82
N PRO A 162 2.72 -8.58 14.07
CA PRO A 162 1.35 -8.36 14.52
C PRO A 162 0.62 -7.27 13.72
N TYR A 163 1.36 -6.26 13.22
CA TYR A 163 0.82 -5.17 12.43
C TYR A 163 0.42 -5.65 11.03
N LEU A 164 1.30 -6.43 10.39
CA LEU A 164 0.97 -7.11 9.13
C LEU A 164 -0.24 -8.03 9.34
N ALA A 165 -0.22 -8.87 10.37
CA ALA A 165 -1.31 -9.83 10.63
C ALA A 165 -2.67 -9.13 10.77
N ARG A 166 -2.71 -8.01 11.49
CA ARG A 166 -3.91 -7.18 11.65
C ARG A 166 -4.38 -6.60 10.31
N TYR A 167 -3.46 -6.03 9.55
CA TYR A 167 -3.76 -5.49 8.22
C TYR A 167 -4.31 -6.56 7.27
N LEU A 168 -3.65 -7.72 7.19
CA LEU A 168 -4.10 -8.83 6.35
C LEU A 168 -5.45 -9.40 6.81
N ASP A 169 -5.68 -9.52 8.12
CA ASP A 169 -6.96 -10.02 8.64
C ASP A 169 -8.12 -9.07 8.32
N HIS A 170 -7.89 -7.75 8.43
CA HIS A 170 -8.87 -6.73 8.11
C HIS A 170 -9.32 -6.80 6.63
N PHE A 171 -8.35 -6.94 5.71
CA PHE A 171 -8.62 -6.94 4.27
C PHE A 171 -8.76 -8.33 3.64
N ARG A 172 -8.76 -9.42 4.44
CA ARG A 172 -8.74 -10.81 3.93
C ARG A 172 -9.89 -11.19 2.98
N ASN A 173 -11.01 -10.48 3.09
CA ASN A 173 -12.23 -10.72 2.33
C ASN A 173 -12.48 -9.65 1.26
N ASP A 174 -11.59 -8.67 1.12
CA ASP A 174 -11.71 -7.65 0.08
C ASP A 174 -11.39 -8.28 -1.29
N THR A 175 -12.41 -8.33 -2.14
CA THR A 175 -12.30 -8.96 -3.46
C THR A 175 -11.64 -8.05 -4.49
N ASN A 176 -11.46 -6.76 -4.20
CA ASN A 176 -10.80 -5.79 -5.06
C ASN A 176 -9.27 -5.80 -4.92
N ILE A 177 -8.75 -6.41 -3.84
CA ILE A 177 -7.30 -6.59 -3.67
C ILE A 177 -6.87 -7.82 -4.47
N LEU A 178 -6.00 -7.59 -5.46
CA LEU A 178 -5.42 -8.63 -6.30
C LEU A 178 -4.39 -9.48 -5.54
N ALA A 179 -3.47 -8.81 -4.85
CA ALA A 179 -2.36 -9.41 -4.13
C ALA A 179 -1.79 -8.41 -3.13
N PHE A 180 -1.22 -8.89 -2.02
CA PHE A 180 -0.42 -8.07 -1.12
C PHE A 180 1.03 -8.10 -1.56
N ASP A 181 1.60 -6.95 -1.90
CA ASP A 181 3.02 -6.83 -2.19
C ASP A 181 3.74 -6.45 -0.88
N LEU A 182 4.61 -7.32 -0.38
CA LEU A 182 5.28 -7.12 0.91
C LEU A 182 6.65 -6.43 0.78
N PHE A 183 7.21 -6.35 -0.44
CA PHE A 183 8.56 -5.85 -0.66
C PHE A 183 8.69 -5.12 -1.98
N ASN A 184 9.13 -3.87 -1.94
CA ASN A 184 9.51 -3.17 -3.16
C ASN A 184 10.87 -3.67 -3.63
N GLU A 185 10.89 -4.43 -4.73
CA GLU A 185 12.12 -4.93 -5.36
C GLU A 185 13.12 -5.51 -4.36
N PRO A 186 12.81 -6.66 -3.70
CA PRO A 186 13.70 -7.22 -2.69
C PRO A 186 15.09 -7.45 -3.29
N LEU A 187 16.05 -6.59 -2.95
CA LEU A 187 17.43 -6.76 -3.35
C LEU A 187 18.00 -7.91 -2.54
N TYR A 188 18.61 -8.88 -3.20
CA TYR A 188 19.31 -10.01 -2.56
C TYR A 188 20.48 -9.58 -1.63
N PHE A 189 20.73 -8.28 -1.47
CA PHE A 189 21.88 -7.70 -0.78
C PHE A 189 21.54 -6.81 0.42
N ASP A 190 20.28 -6.57 0.74
CA ASP A 190 19.93 -5.56 1.77
C ASP A 190 20.28 -5.97 3.21
N ARG A 191 20.81 -7.18 3.46
CA ARG A 191 21.05 -7.67 4.84
C ARG A 191 22.32 -8.45 5.10
N LEU A 192 23.21 -8.48 4.14
CA LEU A 192 24.60 -8.86 4.39
C LEU A 192 25.43 -7.82 3.68
N GLU A 193 26.00 -6.87 4.43
CA GLU A 193 27.16 -6.13 3.97
C GLU A 193 28.22 -7.17 3.56
N ARG A 194 28.20 -7.59 2.30
CA ARG A 194 29.25 -8.40 1.73
C ARG A 194 30.38 -7.43 1.46
N PRO A 195 31.61 -7.68 1.97
CA PRO A 195 32.76 -6.90 1.57
C PRO A 195 32.79 -6.80 0.05
N LYS A 196 33.02 -5.60 -0.51
CA LYS A 196 33.00 -5.30 -1.95
C LYS A 196 33.73 -6.33 -2.82
N GLN A 197 34.74 -6.98 -2.27
CA GLN A 197 35.52 -8.06 -2.88
C GLN A 197 34.71 -9.33 -3.21
N VAL A 198 33.64 -9.62 -2.47
CA VAL A 198 32.77 -10.80 -2.68
C VAL A 198 31.75 -10.54 -3.80
N ALA A 199 31.23 -9.32 -3.90
CA ALA A 199 30.25 -8.94 -4.93
C ALA A 199 30.84 -9.00 -6.35
N ILE A 200 32.11 -8.61 -6.52
CA ILE A 200 32.79 -8.59 -7.83
C ILE A 200 32.97 -10.01 -8.41
N ARG A 201 33.10 -11.04 -7.56
CA ARG A 201 33.27 -12.43 -8.03
C ARG A 201 32.00 -13.05 -8.60
N THR A 202 30.82 -12.51 -8.30
CA THR A 202 29.54 -13.09 -8.74
C THR A 202 29.13 -12.62 -10.13
N VAL A 203 29.60 -11.45 -10.57
CA VAL A 203 29.30 -10.87 -11.90
C VAL A 203 30.27 -11.36 -12.99
N ALA A 204 31.37 -12.00 -12.60
CA ALA A 204 32.32 -12.63 -13.51
C ALA A 204 32.02 -14.15 -13.64
N ARG A 205 30.91 -14.49 -14.28
CA ARG A 205 30.68 -15.82 -14.88
C ARG A 205 29.97 -15.67 -16.22
#